data_AF-A0A9E5MIZ0-F1
#
_entry.id   AF-A0A9E5MIZ0-F1
#
_cell.length_a   1.000
_cell.length_b   1.000
_cell.length_c   1.000
_cell.angle_alpha   90.00
_cell.angle_beta   90.00
_cell.angle_gamma   90.00
#
_symmetry.space_group_name_H-M   'P 1'
#
loop_
_entity.id
_entity.type
_entity.pdbx_description
1 polymer ?
#
loop_
_entity_poly.entity_id
_entity_poly.type
_entity_poly.pdbx_seq_one_letter_code
_entity_poly.pdbx_strand_id
1 'polypeptide(L)'
;MKKHVAVRLKSYYHGDAGFQYNGATVVNSALEKRDPALKNIMEELHNQGLAFEVDKCKVFWFQIDDDKPAEFYTNFNEVELAFESEWYEAQKGRIRSMTGNQYYNACADIVKGFVLKDQSRLINYKVPTKAA
;
A
#
# COMPACT_ATOMS: atom_id res chain seq x y z
N MET A 1 6.13 -3.17 -15.03
CA MET A 1 5.80 -4.24 -14.04
C MET A 1 4.83 -3.71 -13.00
N LYS A 2 3.86 -4.52 -12.54
CA LYS A 2 2.83 -4.06 -11.59
C LYS A 2 3.24 -4.27 -10.14
N LYS A 3 3.07 -3.26 -9.29
CA LYS A 3 3.29 -3.33 -7.84
C LYS A 3 2.14 -2.70 -7.06
N HIS A 4 1.94 -3.15 -5.83
CA HIS A 4 1.02 -2.55 -4.88
C HIS A 4 1.81 -1.65 -3.93
N VAL A 5 1.32 -0.45 -3.72
CA VAL A 5 1.97 0.57 -2.89
C VAL A 5 0.95 1.16 -1.93
N ALA A 6 1.28 1.14 -0.64
CA ALA A 6 0.55 1.80 0.42
C ALA A 6 1.24 3.15 0.72
N VAL A 7 0.52 4.26 0.51
CA VAL A 7 1.08 5.62 0.64
C VAL A 7 0.26 6.46 1.60
N ARG A 8 0.94 7.19 2.47
CA ARG A 8 0.38 8.23 3.35
C ARG A 8 0.16 9.51 2.56
N LEU A 9 -1.10 9.91 2.39
CA LEU A 9 -1.45 11.15 1.72
C LEU A 9 -2.52 11.91 2.51
N LYS A 10 -2.57 13.23 2.34
CA LYS A 10 -3.65 14.09 2.88
C LYS A 10 -4.93 13.93 2.05
N SER A 11 -4.77 13.60 0.79
CA SER A 11 -5.86 13.40 -0.16
C SER A 11 -5.48 12.31 -1.14
N TYR A 12 -6.44 11.46 -1.47
CA TYR A 12 -6.30 10.40 -2.45
C TYR A 12 -5.81 10.90 -3.82
N TYR A 13 -6.28 12.08 -4.24
CA TYR A 13 -5.94 12.67 -5.54
C TYR A 13 -4.46 13.03 -5.67
N HIS A 14 -3.72 13.16 -4.56
CA HIS A 14 -2.29 13.41 -4.60
C HIS A 14 -1.49 12.19 -5.08
N GLY A 15 -2.04 10.97 -4.89
CA GLY A 15 -1.35 9.73 -5.24
C GLY A 15 -1.18 9.59 -6.74
N ASP A 16 -2.27 9.79 -7.50
CA ASP A 16 -2.23 9.70 -8.96
C ASP A 16 -1.23 10.69 -9.58
N ALA A 17 -1.30 11.96 -9.17
CA ALA A 17 -0.38 12.98 -9.64
C ALA A 17 1.09 12.67 -9.25
N GLY A 18 1.32 12.18 -8.02
CA GLY A 18 2.65 11.82 -7.54
C GLY A 18 3.26 10.63 -8.30
N PHE A 19 2.49 9.58 -8.56
CA PHE A 19 2.96 8.43 -9.32
C PHE A 19 3.23 8.78 -10.78
N GLN A 20 2.35 9.55 -11.42
CA GLN A 20 2.55 10.03 -12.78
C GLN A 20 3.80 10.89 -12.92
N TYR A 21 4.07 11.77 -11.96
CA TYR A 21 5.31 12.57 -11.93
C TYR A 21 6.57 11.71 -11.83
N ASN A 22 6.49 10.58 -11.13
CA ASN A 22 7.58 9.60 -11.05
C ASN A 22 7.63 8.64 -12.26
N GLY A 23 6.84 8.88 -13.30
CA GLY A 23 6.80 8.06 -14.51
C GLY A 23 6.10 6.71 -14.34
N ALA A 24 5.23 6.58 -13.33
CA ALA A 24 4.44 5.39 -13.10
C ALA A 24 2.97 5.62 -13.48
N THR A 25 2.36 4.58 -14.05
CA THR A 25 0.94 4.60 -14.42
C THR A 25 0.12 4.00 -13.29
N VAL A 26 -0.86 4.72 -12.75
CA VAL A 26 -1.81 4.14 -11.78
C VAL A 26 -2.80 3.25 -12.52
N VAL A 27 -2.77 1.95 -12.24
CA VAL A 27 -3.65 0.95 -12.83
C VAL A 27 -4.93 0.83 -12.03
N ASN A 28 -4.80 0.71 -10.71
CA ASN A 28 -5.92 0.64 -9.80
C ASN A 28 -5.64 1.46 -8.55
N SER A 29 -6.71 1.89 -7.91
CA SER A 29 -6.66 2.77 -6.76
C SER A 29 -7.83 2.47 -5.83
N ALA A 30 -7.67 2.74 -4.53
CA ALA A 30 -8.59 2.32 -3.46
C ALA A 30 -8.82 0.79 -3.43
N LEU A 31 -7.73 0.03 -3.61
CA LEU A 31 -7.76 -1.44 -3.71
C LEU A 31 -8.28 -2.10 -2.43
N GLU A 32 -8.06 -1.48 -1.27
CA GLU A 32 -8.55 -1.95 0.02
C GLU A 32 -10.08 -2.07 0.08
N LYS A 33 -10.81 -1.39 -0.81
CA LYS A 33 -12.28 -1.47 -0.90
C LYS A 33 -12.77 -2.59 -1.80
N ARG A 34 -11.92 -3.09 -2.69
CA ARG A 34 -12.28 -4.04 -3.76
C ARG A 34 -11.66 -5.42 -3.57
N ASP A 35 -10.51 -5.49 -2.91
CA ASP A 35 -9.81 -6.74 -2.62
C ASP A 35 -9.99 -7.13 -1.13
N PRO A 36 -10.77 -8.18 -0.82
CA PRO A 36 -10.98 -8.63 0.55
C PRO A 36 -9.70 -9.06 1.28
N ALA A 37 -8.73 -9.63 0.56
CA ALA A 37 -7.46 -10.02 1.16
C ALA A 37 -6.67 -8.77 1.57
N LEU A 38 -6.64 -7.76 0.70
CA LEU A 38 -5.95 -6.50 1.01
C LEU A 38 -6.64 -5.75 2.15
N LYS A 39 -7.98 -5.79 2.21
CA LYS A 39 -8.74 -5.24 3.32
C LYS A 39 -8.33 -5.87 4.66
N ASN A 40 -8.29 -7.20 4.73
CA ASN A 40 -7.91 -7.90 5.96
C ASN A 40 -6.43 -7.70 6.32
N ILE A 41 -5.55 -7.63 5.31
CA ILE A 41 -4.14 -7.26 5.51
C ILE A 41 -4.04 -5.85 6.10
N MET A 42 -4.84 -4.89 5.63
CA MET A 42 -4.87 -3.53 6.18
C MET A 42 -5.36 -3.50 7.63
N GLU A 43 -6.44 -4.23 7.94
CA GLU A 43 -6.94 -4.35 9.32
C GLU A 43 -5.88 -4.97 10.25
N GLU A 44 -5.17 -5.98 9.79
CA GLU A 44 -4.14 -6.63 10.59
C GLU A 44 -2.86 -5.80 10.71
N LEU A 45 -2.51 -5.01 9.70
CA LEU A 45 -1.48 -3.97 9.82
C LEU A 45 -1.85 -2.96 10.93
N HIS A 46 -3.12 -2.57 11.03
CA HIS A 46 -3.59 -1.72 12.14
C HIS A 46 -3.47 -2.42 13.50
N ASN A 47 -3.81 -3.70 13.59
CA ASN A 47 -3.62 -4.49 14.81
C ASN A 47 -2.13 -4.57 15.23
N GLN A 48 -1.21 -4.55 14.27
CA GLN A 48 0.24 -4.54 14.50
C GLN A 48 0.84 -3.15 14.71
N GLY A 49 -0.01 -2.11 14.80
CA GLY A 49 0.42 -0.77 15.20
C GLY A 49 0.52 0.24 14.06
N LEU A 50 0.10 -0.08 12.83
CA LEU A 50 -0.06 0.92 11.78
C LEU A 50 -1.11 1.94 12.22
N ALA A 51 -0.74 3.21 12.31
CA ALA A 51 -1.69 4.24 12.74
C ALA A 51 -2.75 4.50 11.65
N PHE A 52 -3.99 4.81 12.03
CA PHE A 52 -5.01 5.22 11.04
C PHE A 52 -4.62 6.52 10.32
N GLU A 53 -3.98 7.43 11.04
CA GLU A 53 -3.55 8.73 10.55
C GLU A 53 -2.20 9.10 11.17
N VAL A 54 -1.28 9.62 10.35
CA VAL A 54 0.03 10.15 10.76
C VAL A 54 0.20 11.49 10.06
N ASP A 55 0.48 12.56 10.81
CA ASP A 55 0.66 13.91 10.24
C ASP A 55 -0.50 14.34 9.29
N LYS A 56 -1.75 14.08 9.72
CA LYS A 56 -2.98 14.31 8.93
C LYS A 56 -3.01 13.55 7.59
N CYS A 57 -2.20 12.50 7.44
CA CYS A 57 -2.12 11.67 6.27
C CYS A 57 -2.65 10.26 6.55
N LYS A 58 -3.55 9.79 5.69
CA LYS A 58 -4.14 8.45 5.73
C LYS A 58 -3.44 7.54 4.75
N VAL A 59 -3.48 6.23 5.01
CA VAL A 59 -2.96 5.23 4.06
C VAL A 59 -3.95 5.01 2.93
N PHE A 60 -3.45 5.08 1.71
CA PHE A 60 -4.19 4.74 0.50
C PHE A 60 -3.41 3.70 -0.30
N TRP A 61 -4.12 2.72 -0.86
CA TRP A 61 -3.52 1.68 -1.68
C TRP A 61 -3.70 1.96 -3.16
N PHE A 62 -2.59 1.83 -3.88
CA PHE A 62 -2.52 1.96 -5.33
C PHE A 62 -1.83 0.73 -5.92
N GLN A 63 -2.27 0.34 -7.11
CA GLN A 63 -1.51 -0.55 -7.97
C GLN A 63 -0.98 0.29 -9.11
N ILE A 64 0.34 0.29 -9.27
CA ILE A 64 1.03 1.08 -10.29
C ILE A 64 1.80 0.15 -11.21
N ASP A 65 2.02 0.62 -12.44
CA ASP A 65 2.81 -0.06 -13.45
C ASP A 65 3.94 0.85 -13.93
N ASP A 66 5.17 0.40 -13.70
CA ASP A 66 6.41 0.99 -14.24
C ASP A 66 7.57 0.00 -14.15
N ASP A 67 8.73 0.40 -14.65
CA ASP A 67 9.93 -0.46 -14.72
C ASP A 67 10.75 -0.47 -13.43
N LYS A 68 10.41 0.37 -12.44
CA LYS A 68 11.14 0.43 -11.17
C LYS A 68 10.70 -0.70 -10.23
N PRO A 69 11.61 -1.33 -9.48
CA PRO A 69 11.23 -2.38 -8.54
C PRO A 69 10.45 -1.80 -7.34
N ALA A 70 9.65 -2.61 -6.65
CA ALA A 70 8.87 -2.16 -5.48
C ALA A 70 9.75 -1.50 -4.40
N GLU A 71 10.98 -1.99 -4.20
CA GLU A 71 11.96 -1.45 -3.26
C GLU A 71 12.29 0.03 -3.53
N PHE A 72 12.24 0.47 -4.78
CA PHE A 72 12.43 1.89 -5.13
C PHE A 72 11.45 2.77 -4.34
N TYR A 73 10.19 2.36 -4.26
CA TYR A 73 9.13 3.11 -3.57
C TYR A 73 9.24 3.04 -2.06
N THR A 74 9.76 1.94 -1.50
CA THR A 74 9.93 1.80 -0.04
C THR A 74 10.86 2.87 0.55
N ASN A 75 11.73 3.46 -0.27
CA ASN A 75 12.63 4.53 0.16
C ASN A 75 11.94 5.89 0.36
N PHE A 76 10.73 6.08 -0.18
CA PHE A 76 9.99 7.33 0.01
C PHE A 76 9.43 7.44 1.43
N ASN A 77 9.43 8.66 1.98
CA ASN A 77 9.03 8.91 3.37
C ASN A 77 7.55 8.56 3.62
N GLU A 78 6.71 8.91 2.64
CA GLU A 78 5.26 8.75 2.64
C GLU A 78 4.81 7.32 2.34
N VAL A 79 5.65 6.48 1.73
CA VAL A 79 5.31 5.09 1.43
C VAL A 79 5.45 4.25 2.70
N GLU A 80 4.39 3.58 3.12
CA GLU A 80 4.44 2.63 4.24
C GLU A 80 4.97 1.28 3.76
N LEU A 81 4.43 0.78 2.65
CA LEU A 81 4.73 -0.54 2.11
C LEU A 81 4.70 -0.50 0.58
N ALA A 82 5.56 -1.28 -0.04
CA ALA A 82 5.50 -1.57 -1.47
C ALA A 82 5.92 -3.02 -1.70
N PHE A 83 5.18 -3.73 -2.53
CA PHE A 83 5.50 -5.11 -2.92
C PHE A 83 5.01 -5.42 -4.33
N GLU A 84 5.65 -6.39 -4.97
CA GLU A 84 5.30 -6.81 -6.33
C GLU A 84 3.90 -7.44 -6.38
N SER A 85 3.13 -7.11 -7.42
CA SER A 85 1.78 -7.65 -7.58
C SER A 85 1.78 -9.15 -7.78
N GLU A 86 2.80 -9.70 -8.46
CA GLU A 86 2.93 -11.14 -8.68
C GLU A 86 3.12 -11.90 -7.35
N TRP A 87 3.96 -11.37 -6.46
CA TRP A 87 4.13 -11.93 -5.13
C TRP A 87 2.80 -11.93 -4.35
N TYR A 88 2.06 -10.83 -4.42
CA TYR A 88 0.78 -10.69 -3.75
C TYR A 88 -0.28 -11.66 -4.29
N GLU A 89 -0.37 -11.82 -5.61
CA GLU A 89 -1.28 -12.79 -6.23
C GLU A 89 -0.90 -14.24 -5.86
N ALA A 90 0.40 -14.54 -5.72
CA ALA A 90 0.85 -15.83 -5.21
C ALA A 90 0.42 -16.06 -3.75
N GLN A 91 0.52 -15.05 -2.87
CA GLN A 91 0.00 -15.16 -1.50
C GLN A 91 -1.53 -15.34 -1.48
N LYS A 92 -2.26 -14.57 -2.29
CA LYS A 92 -3.71 -14.73 -2.46
C LYS A 92 -4.09 -16.13 -2.93
N GLY A 93 -3.35 -16.68 -3.90
CA GLY A 93 -3.56 -18.04 -4.38
C GLY A 93 -3.46 -19.08 -3.27
N ARG A 94 -2.53 -18.91 -2.32
CA ARG A 94 -2.33 -19.82 -1.18
C ARG A 94 -3.49 -19.79 -0.18
N ILE A 95 -4.11 -18.62 0.02
CA ILE A 95 -5.17 -18.44 1.02
C ILE A 95 -6.59 -18.56 0.43
N ARG A 96 -6.72 -18.66 -0.90
CA ARG A 96 -8.01 -18.62 -1.61
C ARG A 96 -9.00 -19.71 -1.18
N SER A 97 -8.52 -20.88 -0.78
CA SER A 97 -9.38 -21.99 -0.33
C SER A 97 -9.68 -21.98 1.17
N MET A 98 -9.06 -21.06 1.93
CA MET A 98 -9.26 -20.96 3.37
C MET A 98 -10.54 -20.19 3.68
N THR A 99 -11.18 -20.50 4.81
CA THR A 99 -12.40 -19.82 5.26
C THR A 99 -12.36 -19.55 6.76
N GLY A 100 -13.16 -18.56 7.20
CA GLY A 100 -13.28 -18.17 8.60
C GLY A 100 -11.92 -17.81 9.24
N ASN A 101 -11.69 -18.29 10.45
CA ASN A 101 -10.49 -17.96 11.23
C ASN A 101 -9.18 -18.35 10.54
N GLN A 102 -9.17 -19.42 9.74
CA GLN A 102 -7.97 -19.83 9.01
C GLN A 102 -7.55 -18.77 7.98
N TYR A 103 -8.52 -18.14 7.32
CA TYR A 103 -8.27 -17.08 6.37
C TYR A 103 -7.69 -15.82 7.05
N TYR A 104 -8.27 -15.41 8.18
CA TYR A 104 -7.75 -14.28 8.96
C TYR A 104 -6.35 -14.53 9.49
N ASN A 105 -6.07 -15.73 10.01
CA ASN A 105 -4.73 -16.10 10.48
C ASN A 105 -3.71 -16.08 9.33
N ALA A 106 -4.08 -16.56 8.15
CA ALA A 106 -3.20 -16.54 7.00
C ALA A 106 -2.91 -15.11 6.50
N CYS A 107 -3.90 -14.20 6.56
CA CYS A 107 -3.66 -12.78 6.34
C CYS A 107 -2.69 -12.20 7.38
N ALA A 108 -2.82 -12.57 8.65
CA ALA A 108 -1.89 -12.15 9.70
C ALA A 108 -0.48 -12.68 9.50
N ASP A 109 -0.33 -13.91 9.01
CA ASP A 109 0.97 -14.48 8.66
C ASP A 109 1.64 -13.72 7.50
N ILE A 110 0.87 -13.23 6.52
CA ILE A 110 1.41 -12.35 5.46
C ILE A 110 1.94 -11.05 6.08
N VAL A 111 1.21 -10.46 7.02
CA VAL A 111 1.57 -9.17 7.62
C VAL A 111 2.83 -9.25 8.48
N LYS A 112 3.12 -10.39 9.13
CA LYS A 112 4.34 -10.58 9.94
C LYS A 112 5.65 -10.31 9.17
N GLY A 113 5.62 -10.42 7.84
CA GLY A 113 6.77 -10.12 6.98
C GLY A 113 6.99 -8.62 6.73
N PHE A 114 6.03 -7.77 7.12
CA PHE A 114 6.10 -6.33 6.87
C PHE A 114 6.73 -5.59 8.06
N VAL A 115 7.65 -4.69 7.74
CA VAL A 115 8.26 -3.79 8.72
C VAL A 115 7.60 -2.43 8.59
N LEU A 116 6.83 -2.05 9.61
CA LEU A 116 6.22 -0.74 9.67
C LEU A 116 7.27 0.34 9.95
N LYS A 117 7.12 1.49 9.30
CA LYS A 117 7.92 2.68 9.61
C LYS A 117 7.49 3.30 10.94
N ASP A 118 8.30 4.21 11.46
CA ASP A 118 7.93 5.02 12.62
C ASP A 118 6.63 5.78 12.37
N GLN A 119 5.60 5.49 13.18
CA GLN A 119 4.27 6.07 13.05
C GLN A 119 4.15 7.45 13.72
N SER A 120 5.23 7.97 14.30
CA SER A 120 5.32 9.34 14.84
C SER A 120 6.05 10.32 13.89
N ARG A 121 6.53 9.84 12.73
CA ARG A 121 7.28 10.66 11.76
C ARG A 121 6.40 11.72 11.09
N LEU A 122 7.02 12.82 10.67
CA LEU A 122 6.40 13.79 9.77
C LEU A 122 6.34 13.22 8.34
N ILE A 123 5.21 13.44 7.66
CA ILE A 123 4.97 12.94 6.31
C ILE A 123 5.23 14.06 5.30
N ASN A 124 6.38 13.98 4.63
CA ASN A 124 6.80 14.97 3.65
C ASN A 124 6.76 14.37 2.24
N TYR A 125 5.77 14.80 1.45
CA TYR A 125 5.65 14.47 0.04
C TYR A 125 5.32 15.74 -0.75
N LYS A 126 5.85 15.82 -1.97
CA LYS A 126 5.56 16.92 -2.88
C LYS A 126 4.35 16.56 -3.72
N VAL A 127 3.31 17.39 -3.67
CA VAL A 127 2.22 17.32 -4.64
C VAL A 127 2.72 18.04 -5.89
N PRO A 128 2.85 17.38 -7.05
CA PRO A 128 3.14 18.08 -8.28
C PRO A 128 1.94 18.97 -8.59
N THR A 129 2.12 20.29 -8.46
CA THR A 129 1.17 21.28 -8.96
C THR A 129 1.06 21.09 -10.46
N LYS A 130 -0.12 20.71 -10.96
CA LYS A 130 -0.45 20.83 -12.38
C LYS A 130 -0.06 22.26 -12.79
N ALA A 131 0.86 22.41 -13.74
CA ALA A 131 1.01 23.69 -14.43
C ALA A 131 -0.37 23.99 -15.06
N ALA A 132 -0.91 25.17 -14.73
CA ALA A 132 -2.17 25.66 -15.24
C ALA A 132 -2.14 25.82 -16.75
#